data_AF-A0A099SH92-F1
#
_entry.id   AF-A0A099SH92-F1
#
_cell.length_a   1.000
_cell.length_b   1.000
_cell.length_c   1.000
_cell.angle_alpha   90.00
_cell.angle_beta   90.00
_cell.angle_gamma   90.00
#
_symmetry.space_group_name_H-M   'P 1'
#
loop_
_entity.id
_entity.type
_entity.pdbx_description
1 polymer ?
#
loop_
_entity_poly.entity_id
_entity_poly.type
_entity_poly.pdbx_seq_one_letter_code
_entity_poly.pdbx_strand_id
1 'polypeptide(L)'
;MDFHKKTIDELFVSVGQVVGIHVFIIVLERALWKTQLKYEEASLIKITEDGVLLQELVEIDQERALLIVHDFLINIVSTLGHLVGKQLAKQLTEELEARNDEIK
;
A
#
# COMPACT_ATOMS: atom_id res chain seq x y z
N MET A 1 7.39 9.66 6.95
CA MET A 1 7.44 8.86 5.73
C MET A 1 7.68 7.38 6.05
N ASP A 2 8.65 7.10 6.92
CA ASP A 2 9.06 5.73 7.32
C ASP A 2 7.92 4.82 7.79
N PHE A 3 7.01 5.33 8.64
CA PHE A 3 5.84 4.56 9.08
C PHE A 3 4.98 4.10 7.90
N HIS A 4 4.70 4.99 6.95
CA HIS A 4 3.84 4.68 5.81
C HIS A 4 4.53 3.70 4.85
N LYS A 5 5.83 3.89 4.60
CA LYS A 5 6.62 2.96 3.78
C LYS A 5 6.62 1.57 4.40
N LYS A 6 6.85 1.47 5.70
CA LYS A 6 6.82 0.21 6.45
C LYS A 6 5.46 -0.49 6.29
N THR A 7 4.35 0.24 6.46
CA THR A 7 3.00 -0.33 6.27
C THR A 7 2.77 -0.82 4.84
N ILE A 8 3.23 -0.09 3.83
CA ILE A 8 3.13 -0.52 2.42
C ILE A 8 3.91 -1.82 2.19
N ASP A 9 5.12 -1.92 2.75
CA ASP A 9 5.97 -3.10 2.62
C ASP A 9 5.39 -4.32 3.33
N GLU A 10 4.82 -4.12 4.52
CA GLU A 10 4.14 -5.19 5.26
C GLU A 10 2.91 -5.70 4.49
N LEU A 11 2.12 -4.81 3.90
CA LEU A 11 1.02 -5.19 3.01
C LEU A 11 1.53 -5.94 1.78
N PHE A 12 2.64 -5.49 1.19
CA PHE A 12 3.26 -6.13 0.03
C PHE A 12 3.63 -7.58 0.29
N VAL A 13 4.30 -7.84 1.41
CA VAL A 13 4.70 -9.20 1.79
C VAL A 13 3.50 -10.05 2.17
N SER A 14 2.66 -9.56 3.09
CA SER A 14 1.56 -10.35 3.65
C SER A 14 0.46 -10.64 2.63
N VAL A 15 -0.05 -9.60 1.98
CA VAL A 15 -1.14 -9.73 1.03
C VAL A 15 -0.64 -10.38 -0.25
N GLY A 16 0.56 -10.01 -0.72
CA GLY A 16 1.17 -10.59 -1.92
C GLY A 16 1.37 -12.10 -1.81
N GLN A 17 1.68 -12.63 -0.63
CA GLN A 17 1.75 -14.08 -0.38
C GLN A 17 0.38 -14.77 -0.51
N VAL A 18 -0.70 -14.08 -0.14
CA VAL A 18 -2.06 -14.67 -0.12
C VAL A 18 -2.75 -14.56 -1.48
N VAL A 19 -2.69 -13.40 -2.14
CA VAL A 19 -3.40 -13.15 -3.41
C VAL A 19 -2.54 -13.39 -4.65
N GLY A 20 -1.23 -13.60 -4.47
CA GLY A 20 -0.25 -13.68 -5.54
C GLY A 20 0.30 -12.31 -5.93
N ILE A 21 1.60 -12.26 -6.20
CA ILE A 21 2.35 -11.01 -6.43
C ILE A 21 1.78 -10.17 -7.57
N HIS A 22 1.42 -10.78 -8.70
CA HIS A 22 0.87 -10.06 -9.85
C HIS A 22 -0.50 -9.44 -9.57
N VAL A 23 -1.34 -10.14 -8.80
CA VAL A 23 -2.64 -9.60 -8.37
C VAL A 23 -2.42 -8.41 -7.44
N PHE A 24 -1.45 -8.50 -6.54
CA PHE A 24 -1.11 -7.40 -5.65
C PHE A 24 -0.54 -6.19 -6.39
N ILE A 25 0.30 -6.39 -7.41
CA ILE A 25 0.76 -5.30 -8.28
C ILE A 25 -0.42 -4.58 -8.93
N ILE A 26 -1.42 -5.32 -9.46
CA ILE A 26 -2.63 -4.70 -10.03
C ILE A 26 -3.39 -3.85 -9.00
N VAL A 27 -3.44 -4.29 -7.73
CA VAL A 27 -4.03 -3.52 -6.64
C VAL A 27 -3.27 -2.22 -6.39
N LEU A 28 -1.93 -2.29 -6.34
CA LEU A 28 -1.08 -1.12 -6.15
C LEU A 28 -1.22 -0.14 -7.31
N GLU A 29 -1.20 -0.63 -8.55
CA GLU A 29 -1.39 0.18 -9.75
C GLU A 29 -2.74 0.88 -9.74
N ARG A 30 -3.80 0.15 -9.36
CA ARG A 30 -5.14 0.72 -9.23
C ARG A 30 -5.22 1.76 -8.12
N ALA A 31 -4.53 1.54 -7.01
CA ALA A 31 -4.46 2.50 -5.91
C ALA A 31 -3.69 3.76 -6.31
N LEU A 32 -2.57 3.60 -7.02
CA LEU A 32 -1.73 4.69 -7.50
C LEU A 32 -2.50 5.56 -8.50
N TRP A 33 -3.19 4.92 -9.45
CA TRP A 33 -4.06 5.62 -10.40
C TRP A 33 -5.10 6.49 -9.69
N LYS A 34 -5.77 5.98 -8.64
CA LYS A 34 -6.73 6.77 -7.85
C LYS A 34 -6.07 7.95 -7.14
N THR A 35 -4.87 7.76 -6.60
CA THR A 35 -4.13 8.85 -5.94
C THR A 35 -3.71 9.91 -6.95
N GLN A 36 -3.27 9.51 -8.15
CA GLN A 36 -2.89 10.42 -9.23
C GLN A 36 -4.04 11.31 -9.72
N LEU A 37 -5.29 10.87 -9.59
CA LEU A 37 -6.46 11.71 -9.90
C LEU A 37 -6.59 12.93 -8.96
N LYS A 38 -5.96 12.88 -7.78
CA LYS A 38 -6.03 13.93 -6.76
C LYS A 38 -4.70 14.67 -6.56
N TYR A 39 -3.58 14.01 -6.85
CA TYR A 39 -2.23 14.52 -6.68
C TYR A 39 -1.38 14.15 -7.90
N GLU A 40 -1.02 15.13 -8.73
CA GLU A 40 -0.15 14.91 -9.89
C GLU A 40 1.23 14.38 -9.47
N GLU A 41 1.71 14.83 -8.31
CA GLU A 41 2.98 14.45 -7.69
C GLU A 41 3.01 12.97 -7.26
N ALA A 42 1.85 12.28 -7.21
CA ALA A 42 1.81 10.84 -6.99
C ALA A 42 2.50 10.05 -8.12
N SER A 43 2.76 10.65 -9.29
CA SER A 43 3.58 10.07 -10.36
C SER A 43 5.03 9.73 -9.94
N LEU A 44 5.50 10.30 -8.81
CA LEU A 44 6.79 10.01 -8.19
C LEU A 44 6.81 8.68 -7.41
N ILE A 45 5.64 8.06 -7.17
CA ILE A 45 5.55 6.71 -6.61
C ILE A 45 5.81 5.71 -7.73
N LYS A 46 6.79 4.80 -7.55
CA LYS A 46 7.05 3.71 -8.50
C LYS A 46 6.64 2.38 -7.90
N ILE A 47 5.99 1.55 -8.72
CA ILE A 47 5.63 0.17 -8.38
C ILE A 47 6.55 -0.75 -9.18
N THR A 48 7.08 -1.76 -8.50
CA THR A 48 7.96 -2.79 -9.05
C THR A 48 7.50 -4.15 -8.57
N GLU A 49 8.05 -5.23 -9.15
CA GLU A 49 7.79 -6.59 -8.65
C GLU A 49 8.35 -6.83 -7.23
N ASP A 50 9.28 -5.97 -6.78
CA ASP A 50 9.91 -6.04 -5.46
C ASP A 50 9.25 -5.12 -4.43
N GLY A 51 8.27 -4.30 -4.82
CA GLY A 51 7.58 -3.39 -3.91
C GLY A 51 7.33 -1.99 -4.46
N VAL A 52 7.09 -1.07 -3.53
CA VAL A 52 6.84 0.35 -3.82
C VAL A 52 8.05 1.20 -3.46
N LEU A 53 8.46 2.08 -4.36
CA LEU A 53 9.51 3.07 -4.14
C LEU A 53 8.89 4.46 -3.94
N LEU A 54 9.29 5.12 -2.85
CA LEU A 54 8.83 6.47 -2.46
C LEU A 54 9.98 7.49 -2.45
N GLN A 55 11.15 7.13 -2.97
CA GLN A 55 12.37 7.93 -2.84
C GLN A 55 12.21 9.29 -3.53
N GLU A 56 11.58 9.34 -4.70
CA GLU A 56 11.37 10.59 -5.44
C GLU A 56 10.41 11.56 -4.72
N LEU A 57 9.57 11.08 -3.79
CA LEU A 57 8.70 11.96 -2.99
C LEU A 57 9.46 12.80 -1.96
N VAL A 58 10.74 12.53 -1.70
CA VAL A 58 11.57 13.40 -0.85
C VAL A 58 11.89 14.74 -1.53
N GLU A 59 11.68 14.84 -2.85
CA GLU A 59 11.98 16.06 -3.62
C GLU A 59 10.88 17.13 -3.50
N ILE A 60 9.73 16.78 -2.93
CA ILE A 60 8.62 17.70 -2.70
C ILE A 60 8.49 18.07 -1.22
N ASP A 61 7.61 19.02 -0.92
CA ASP A 61 7.29 19.41 0.45
C ASP A 61 6.88 18.19 1.30
N GLN A 62 7.40 18.13 2.53
CA GLN A 62 7.26 16.96 3.40
C GLN A 62 5.82 16.72 3.84
N GLU A 63 5.04 17.78 4.15
CA GLU A 63 3.64 17.63 4.53
C GLU A 63 2.82 17.14 3.33
N ARG A 64 3.12 17.68 2.13
CA ARG A 64 2.52 17.24 0.88
C ARG A 64 2.82 15.77 0.57
N ALA A 65 4.09 15.35 0.67
CA ALA A 65 4.50 13.96 0.48
C ALA A 65 3.77 13.02 1.43
N LEU A 66 3.67 13.39 2.71
CA LEU A 66 2.94 12.60 3.71
C LEU A 66 1.47 12.42 3.33
N LEU A 67 0.79 13.49 2.89
CA LEU A 67 -0.59 13.41 2.45
C LEU A 67 -0.77 12.47 1.25
N ILE A 68 0.13 12.54 0.27
CA ILE A 68 0.08 11.69 -0.93
C ILE A 68 0.24 10.21 -0.56
N VAL A 69 1.24 9.89 0.28
CA VAL A 69 1.49 8.51 0.71
C VAL A 69 0.34 7.99 1.57
N HIS A 70 -0.25 8.85 2.41
CA HIS A 70 -1.43 8.50 3.21
C HIS A 70 -2.64 8.15 2.33
N ASP A 71 -2.98 9.00 1.35
CA ASP A 71 -4.08 8.74 0.43
C ASP A 71 -3.80 7.50 -0.44
N PHE A 72 -2.54 7.26 -0.83
CA PHE A 72 -2.13 6.03 -1.51
C PHE A 72 -2.39 4.79 -0.66
N LEU A 73 -2.02 4.79 0.63
CA LEU A 73 -2.33 3.70 1.55
C LEU A 73 -3.84 3.44 1.67
N ILE A 74 -4.64 4.50 1.82
CA ILE A 74 -6.11 4.39 1.87
C ILE A 74 -6.63 3.73 0.59
N ASN A 75 -6.10 4.13 -0.57
CA ASN A 75 -6.50 3.58 -1.86
C ASN A 75 -6.08 2.11 -2.05
N ILE A 76 -4.94 1.68 -1.49
CA ILE A 76 -4.54 0.26 -1.44
C ILE A 76 -5.58 -0.53 -0.65
N VAL A 77 -5.85 -0.14 0.59
CA VAL A 77 -6.80 -0.82 1.48
C VAL A 77 -8.19 -0.85 0.88
N SER A 78 -8.66 0.26 0.31
CA SER A 78 -9.96 0.33 -0.38
C SER A 78 -10.03 -0.63 -1.58
N THR A 79 -8.97 -0.71 -2.37
CA THR A 79 -8.92 -1.58 -3.55
C THR A 79 -8.86 -3.05 -3.16
N LEU A 80 -8.08 -3.40 -2.14
CA LEU A 80 -8.10 -4.74 -1.54
C LEU A 80 -9.49 -5.10 -1.03
N GLY A 81 -10.12 -4.21 -0.26
CA GLY A 81 -11.46 -4.44 0.27
C GLY A 81 -12.52 -4.75 -0.80
N HIS A 82 -12.36 -4.18 -2.01
CA HIS A 82 -13.21 -4.51 -3.15
C HIS A 82 -12.82 -5.82 -3.85
N LEU A 83 -11.52 -6.15 -3.91
CA LEU A 83 -11.03 -7.33 -4.61
C LEU A 83 -11.32 -8.63 -3.85
N VAL A 84 -10.98 -8.67 -2.56
CA VAL A 84 -11.15 -9.85 -1.72
C VAL A 84 -12.48 -9.84 -0.95
N GLY A 85 -13.18 -8.70 -0.92
CA GLY A 85 -14.38 -8.53 -0.11
C GLY A 85 -14.06 -8.33 1.38
N LYS A 86 -14.99 -7.70 2.11
CA LYS A 86 -14.79 -7.30 3.52
C LYS A 86 -14.40 -8.45 4.45
N GLN A 87 -14.82 -9.68 4.13
CA GLN A 87 -14.65 -10.84 4.99
C GLN A 87 -13.22 -11.41 4.93
N LEU A 88 -12.62 -11.47 3.74
CA LEU A 88 -11.23 -11.85 3.56
C LEU A 88 -10.27 -10.72 4.00
N ALA A 89 -10.65 -9.46 3.78
CA ALA A 89 -9.88 -8.32 4.32
C ALA A 89 -9.81 -8.35 5.87
N LYS A 90 -10.90 -8.78 6.54
CA LYS A 90 -10.94 -8.98 8.00
C LYS A 90 -10.03 -10.12 8.44
N GLN A 91 -10.05 -11.25 7.74
CA GLN A 91 -9.16 -12.39 8.02
C GLN A 91 -7.68 -12.03 7.84
N LEU A 92 -7.35 -11.26 6.80
CA LEU A 92 -5.98 -10.81 6.57
C LEU A 92 -5.48 -9.85 7.66
N THR A 93 -6.38 -9.00 8.17
CA THR A 93 -6.10 -8.12 9.31
C THR A 93 -5.85 -8.94 10.58
N GLU A 94 -6.68 -9.96 10.83
CA GLU A 94 -6.54 -10.86 11.97
C GLU A 94 -5.25 -11.71 11.90
N GLU A 95 -4.84 -12.18 10.72
CA GLU A 95 -3.54 -12.88 10.52
C GLU A 95 -2.33 -11.98 10.75
N LEU A 96 -2.41 -10.71 10.31
CA LEU A 96 -1.37 -9.71 10.55
C LEU A 96 -1.21 -9.37 12.04
N GLU A 97 -2.33 -9.24 12.77
CA GLU A 97 -2.33 -9.01 14.21
C GLU A 97 -1.76 -10.22 14.98
N ALA A 98 -2.17 -11.45 14.61
CA ALA A 98 -1.69 -12.68 15.25
C ALA A 98 -0.17 -12.87 15.08
N ARG A 99 0.38 -12.58 13.89
CA ARG A 99 1.84 -12.64 13.64
C ARG A 99 2.64 -11.60 14.41
N ASN A 100 2.03 -10.45 14.75
CA ASN A 100 2.70 -9.40 15.51
C ASN A 100 2.83 -9.76 17.00
N ASP A 101 1.95 -10.61 17.52
CA ASP A 101 2.02 -11.15 18.88
C ASP A 101 3.00 -12.33 19.02
N GLU A 102 3.31 -13.06 17.94
CA GLU A 102 4.34 -14.11 17.94
C GLU A 102 5.79 -13.57 17.94
N ILE A 103 5.98 -12.28 17.67
CA ILE A 103 7.30 -11.63 17.59
C ILE A 103 7.66 -10.87 18.89
N LYS A 104 6.77 -10.86 19.89
CA LYS A 104 7.04 -10.35 21.26
C LYS A 104 7.54 -11.45 22.19
#